data_AF-A0A9W4STP7-F1
#
_entry.id   AF-A0A9W4STP7-F1
#
_cell.length_a   1.000
_cell.length_b   1.000
_cell.length_c   1.000
_cell.angle_alpha   90.00
_cell.angle_beta   90.00
_cell.angle_gamma   90.00
#
_symmetry.space_group_name_H-M   'P 1'
#
loop_
_entity.id
_entity.type
_entity.pdbx_description
1 polymer ?
#
loop_
_entity_poly.entity_id
_entity_poly.type
_entity_poly.pdbx_seq_one_letter_code
_entity_poly.pdbx_strand_id
1 'polypeptide(L)'
;MGFDNSNIIQQLLGNVIFHPFMFNLGKLNIFVLGIEKSKNLKWNYVGERYKSIFQYKFDGIRSIFIQVLKDEEYVVQIFTNSTLVRTYSDIDPDKIWLQINRLSNYPEKKFLN
;
A
#
# COMPACT_ATOMS: atom_id res chain seq x y z
N MET A 1 26.30 19.72 16.32
CA MET A 1 25.89 18.68 15.37
C MET A 1 24.50 18.19 15.76
N GLY A 2 23.53 19.09 15.75
CA GLY A 2 22.13 18.80 16.09
C GLY A 2 21.21 19.19 14.93
N PHE A 3 19.90 19.03 15.17
CA PHE A 3 18.84 19.39 14.22
C PHE A 3 18.74 20.91 13.94
N ASP A 4 19.57 21.70 14.59
CA ASP A 4 19.74 23.15 14.45
C ASP A 4 20.78 23.56 13.40
N ASN A 5 21.56 22.61 12.87
CA ASN A 5 22.53 22.89 11.82
C ASN A 5 21.83 23.15 10.48
N SER A 6 22.03 24.34 9.91
CA SER A 6 21.38 24.77 8.65
C SER A 6 21.62 23.83 7.47
N ASN A 7 22.83 23.25 7.33
CA ASN A 7 23.12 22.29 6.26
C ASN A 7 22.33 20.98 6.45
N ILE A 8 22.19 20.51 7.69
CA ILE A 8 21.38 19.34 8.01
C ILE A 8 19.90 19.63 7.73
N ILE A 9 19.40 20.80 8.17
CA ILE A 9 18.02 21.23 7.91
C ILE A 9 17.74 21.28 6.40
N GLN A 10 18.64 21.83 5.58
CA GLN A 10 18.47 21.88 4.13
C GLN A 10 18.41 20.48 3.50
N GLN A 11 19.24 19.54 3.95
CA GLN A 11 19.17 18.15 3.48
C GLN A 11 17.87 17.45 3.92
N LEU A 12 17.37 17.73 5.13
CA LEU A 12 16.12 17.17 5.65
C LEU A 12 14.87 17.77 4.99
N LEU A 13 14.92 19.05 4.61
CA LEU A 13 13.86 19.75 3.86
C LEU A 13 13.90 19.44 2.37
N GLY A 14 15.01 18.90 1.86
CA GLY A 14 15.12 18.44 0.48
C GLY A 14 14.14 17.30 0.20
N ASN A 15 13.61 17.27 -1.03
CA ASN A 15 12.82 16.13 -1.48
C ASN A 15 13.67 14.86 -1.42
N VAL A 16 13.35 13.96 -0.50
CA VAL A 16 13.95 12.62 -0.46
C VAL A 16 13.38 11.82 -1.62
N ILE A 17 14.25 11.32 -2.48
CA ILE A 17 13.86 10.42 -3.56
C ILE A 17 13.35 9.13 -2.94
N PHE A 18 12.09 8.79 -3.21
CA PHE A 18 11.53 7.51 -2.82
C PHE A 18 12.22 6.39 -3.59
N HIS A 19 12.71 5.38 -2.86
CA HIS A 19 13.27 4.18 -3.44
C HIS A 19 12.30 3.02 -3.20
N PRO A 20 11.82 2.35 -4.27
CA PRO A 20 11.00 1.16 -4.11
C PRO A 20 11.68 0.11 -3.25
N PHE A 21 10.90 -0.55 -2.42
CA PHE A 21 11.40 -1.59 -1.53
C PHE A 21 10.41 -2.75 -1.46
N MET A 22 10.93 -3.90 -1.05
CA MET A 22 10.16 -5.11 -0.84
C MET A 22 10.23 -5.53 0.62
N PHE A 23 9.11 -6.01 1.15
CA PHE A 23 9.09 -6.65 2.46
C PHE A 23 8.15 -7.85 2.45
N ASN A 24 8.35 -8.75 3.42
CA ASN A 24 7.54 -9.95 3.56
C ASN A 24 6.48 -9.73 4.63
N LEU A 25 5.23 -10.08 4.32
CA LEU A 25 4.12 -10.14 5.26
C LEU A 25 3.50 -11.53 5.22
N GLY A 26 3.90 -12.40 6.15
CA GLY A 26 3.51 -13.81 6.12
C GLY A 26 3.98 -14.49 4.84
N LYS A 27 3.03 -14.90 3.99
CA LYS A 27 3.30 -15.52 2.67
C LYS A 27 3.31 -14.52 1.51
N LEU A 28 3.10 -13.24 1.77
CA LEU A 28 3.11 -12.19 0.75
C LEU A 28 4.48 -11.54 0.67
N ASN A 29 4.98 -11.38 -0.54
CA ASN A 29 6.08 -10.47 -0.84
C ASN A 29 5.47 -9.21 -1.44
N ILE A 30 5.46 -8.13 -0.67
CA ILE A 30 4.84 -6.85 -1.04
C ILE A 30 5.94 -5.93 -1.56
N PHE A 31 5.78 -5.47 -2.79
CA PHE A 31 6.63 -4.48 -3.42
C PHE A 31 5.97 -3.11 -3.38
N VAL A 32 6.56 -2.17 -2.68
CA VAL A 32 6.05 -0.80 -2.55
C VAL A 32 6.77 0.09 -3.56
N LEU A 33 5.98 0.68 -4.46
CA LEU A 33 6.45 1.51 -5.57
C LEU A 33 6.29 3.01 -5.30
N GLY A 34 5.48 3.37 -4.32
CA GLY A 34 5.28 4.74 -3.91
C GLY A 34 4.68 4.78 -2.52
N ILE A 35 5.11 5.76 -1.72
CA ILE A 35 4.51 6.12 -0.45
C ILE A 35 4.37 7.63 -0.45
N GLU A 36 3.23 8.09 0.00
CA GLU A 36 3.03 9.46 0.42
C GLU A 36 2.32 9.44 1.77
N LYS A 37 2.69 10.36 2.64
CA LYS A 37 2.03 10.51 3.93
C LYS A 37 0.91 11.53 3.76
N SER A 38 -0.28 11.19 4.25
CA SER A 38 -1.41 12.09 4.38
C SER A 38 -1.75 12.27 5.86
N LYS A 39 -2.62 13.24 6.16
CA LYS A 39 -3.25 13.37 7.48
C LYS A 39 -4.48 12.47 7.63
N ASN A 40 -4.74 11.57 6.66
CA ASN A 40 -5.93 10.73 6.68
C ASN A 40 -5.74 9.54 7.64
N LEU A 41 -6.29 9.68 8.85
CA LEU A 41 -6.28 8.64 9.88
C LEU A 41 -6.99 7.35 9.43
N LYS A 42 -8.05 7.45 8.61
CA LYS A 42 -8.81 6.28 8.15
C LYS A 42 -7.97 5.35 7.28
N TRP A 43 -6.92 5.87 6.65
CA TRP A 43 -6.02 5.11 5.79
C TRP A 43 -4.63 4.96 6.38
N ASN A 44 -4.50 4.98 7.72
CA ASN A 44 -3.22 4.83 8.39
C ASN A 44 -2.16 5.81 7.86
N TYR A 45 -2.57 7.06 7.59
CA TYR A 45 -1.73 8.14 7.06
C TYR A 45 -1.19 7.92 5.64
N VAL A 46 -1.79 7.02 4.87
CA VAL A 46 -1.43 6.78 3.47
C VAL A 46 -2.03 7.88 2.57
N GLY A 47 -1.22 8.39 1.63
CA GLY A 47 -1.59 9.42 0.65
C GLY A 47 -1.70 8.91 -0.78
N GLU A 48 -2.04 9.81 -1.70
CA GLU A 48 -2.43 9.52 -3.09
C GLU A 48 -1.34 8.83 -3.91
N ARG A 49 -0.06 9.07 -3.62
CA ARG A 49 1.03 8.37 -4.32
C ARG A 49 1.35 6.98 -3.76
N TYR A 50 0.51 6.43 -2.89
CA TYR A 50 0.66 5.04 -2.48
C TYR A 50 0.41 4.08 -3.63
N LYS A 51 1.39 3.20 -3.84
CA LYS A 51 1.27 2.12 -4.80
C LYS A 51 2.04 0.91 -4.31
N SER A 52 1.40 -0.25 -4.31
CA SER A 52 2.08 -1.51 -4.05
C SER A 52 1.59 -2.64 -4.92
N ILE A 53 2.42 -3.66 -5.06
CA ILE A 53 2.18 -4.83 -5.89
C ILE A 53 2.54 -6.08 -5.09
N PHE A 54 1.72 -7.12 -5.19
CA PHE A 54 2.09 -8.45 -4.72
C PHE A 54 1.45 -9.55 -5.56
N GLN A 55 2.01 -10.74 -5.49
CA GLN A 55 1.46 -11.91 -6.17
C GLN A 55 0.76 -12.83 -5.19
N TYR A 56 -0.44 -13.28 -5.55
CA TYR A 56 -1.16 -14.30 -4.80
C TYR A 56 -2.22 -14.99 -5.67
N LYS A 57 -2.74 -16.14 -5.22
CA LYS A 57 -3.80 -16.86 -5.93
C LYS A 57 -5.13 -16.11 -5.87
N PHE A 58 -5.76 -15.64 -6.94
CA PHE A 58 -7.16 -15.21 -6.97
C PHE A 58 -7.99 -16.30 -7.66
N ASP A 59 -9.09 -16.76 -7.05
CA ASP A 59 -9.89 -17.90 -7.53
C ASP A 59 -9.04 -19.13 -7.92
N GLY A 60 -8.01 -19.42 -7.11
CA GLY A 60 -7.08 -20.54 -7.31
C GLY A 60 -5.94 -20.29 -8.30
N ILE A 61 -5.99 -19.22 -9.10
CA ILE A 61 -5.02 -18.90 -10.15
C ILE A 61 -4.02 -17.85 -9.65
N ARG A 62 -2.73 -17.99 -9.94
CA ARG A 62 -1.72 -16.99 -9.54
C ARG A 62 -1.96 -15.67 -10.29
N SER A 63 -2.21 -14.62 -9.52
CA SER A 63 -2.57 -13.30 -10.00
C SER A 63 -1.69 -12.23 -9.36
N ILE A 64 -1.63 -11.07 -10.00
CA ILE A 64 -0.96 -9.87 -9.49
C ILE A 64 -2.03 -8.95 -8.93
N PHE A 65 -1.83 -8.52 -7.70
CA PHE A 65 -2.64 -7.51 -7.03
C PHE A 65 -1.88 -6.19 -7.07
N ILE A 66 -2.51 -5.16 -7.61
CA ILE A 66 -2.01 -3.78 -7.58
C ILE A 66 -2.93 -2.98 -6.66
N GLN A 67 -2.35 -2.39 -5.64
CA GLN A 67 -3.05 -1.51 -4.69
C GLN A 67 -2.63 -0.08 -4.98
N VAL A 68 -3.59 0.81 -5.14
CA VAL A 68 -3.36 2.26 -5.30
C VAL A 68 -4.39 3.04 -4.50
N LEU A 69 -4.03 4.26 -4.12
CA LEU A 69 -4.99 5.26 -3.68
C LEU A 69 -5.28 6.18 -4.87
N LYS A 70 -6.54 6.38 -5.23
CA LYS A 70 -6.94 7.24 -6.35
C LYS A 70 -8.25 7.95 -6.03
N ASP A 71 -8.28 9.27 -6.21
CA ASP A 71 -9.49 10.09 -6.04
C ASP A 71 -10.18 9.82 -4.69
N GLU A 72 -9.40 9.76 -3.62
CA GLU A 72 -9.88 9.41 -2.26
C GLU A 72 -10.51 8.01 -2.10
N GLU A 73 -10.28 7.10 -3.05
CA GLU A 73 -10.66 5.70 -2.92
C GLU A 73 -9.42 4.80 -2.83
N TYR A 74 -9.54 3.76 -2.02
CA TYR A 74 -8.62 2.64 -2.07
C TYR A 74 -9.03 1.72 -3.21
N VAL A 75 -8.10 1.35 -4.07
CA VAL A 75 -8.37 0.57 -5.28
C VAL A 75 -7.47 -0.66 -5.32
N VAL A 76 -8.07 -1.82 -5.57
CA VAL A 76 -7.36 -3.07 -5.81
C VAL A 76 -7.68 -3.58 -7.22
N GLN A 77 -6.67 -3.61 -8.07
CA GLN A 77 -6.73 -4.20 -9.40
C GLN A 77 -6.09 -5.59 -9.38
N ILE A 78 -6.76 -6.57 -9.98
CA ILE A 78 -6.29 -7.94 -10.05
C ILE A 78 -6.04 -8.30 -11.50
N PHE A 79 -4.80 -8.70 -11.79
CA PHE A 79 -4.36 -9.15 -13.10
C PHE A 79 -4.06 -10.64 -13.08
N THR A 80 -4.55 -11.36 -14.07
CA THR A 80 -4.26 -12.79 -14.29
C THR A 80 -3.81 -12.97 -15.72
N ASN A 81 -2.66 -13.63 -15.92
CA ASN A 81 -2.05 -13.80 -17.26
C ASN A 81 -1.97 -12.48 -18.05
N SER A 82 -1.55 -11.40 -17.37
CA SER A 82 -1.43 -10.04 -17.92
C SER A 82 -2.76 -9.34 -18.30
N THR A 83 -3.91 -9.92 -17.97
CA THR A 83 -5.23 -9.33 -18.21
C THR A 83 -5.85 -8.84 -16.90
N LEU A 84 -6.40 -7.62 -16.89
CA LEU A 84 -7.20 -7.12 -15.76
C LEU A 84 -8.50 -7.92 -15.67
N VAL A 85 -8.71 -8.64 -14.56
CA VAL A 85 -9.89 -9.49 -14.37
C VAL A 85 -10.92 -8.89 -13.42
N ARG A 86 -10.46 -8.07 -12.45
CA ARG A 86 -11.30 -7.41 -11.45
C ARG A 86 -10.67 -6.10 -11.01
N THR A 87 -11.54 -5.14 -10.69
CA THR A 87 -11.21 -3.91 -9.98
C THR A 87 -12.19 -3.80 -8.83
N TYR A 88 -11.67 -3.54 -7.64
CA TYR A 88 -12.46 -3.18 -6.47
C TYR A 88 -12.06 -1.77 -6.05
N SER A 89 -13.04 -0.92 -5.74
CA SER A 89 -12.80 0.40 -5.14
C SER A 89 -13.81 0.66 -4.02
N ASP A 90 -13.34 1.24 -2.93
CA ASP A 90 -14.14 1.75 -1.82
C ASP A 90 -13.29 2.74 -1.03
N ILE A 91 -13.95 3.59 -0.25
CA ILE A 91 -13.30 4.49 0.71
C ILE A 91 -12.75 3.69 1.91
N ASP A 92 -13.33 2.51 2.17
CA ASP A 92 -12.97 1.60 3.27
C ASP A 92 -12.20 0.36 2.74
N PRO A 93 -10.88 0.27 3.02
CA PRO A 93 -10.07 -0.87 2.61
C PRO A 93 -10.58 -2.23 3.11
N ASP A 94 -11.22 -2.28 4.27
CA ASP A 94 -11.72 -3.53 4.84
C ASP A 94 -12.89 -4.07 4.02
N LYS A 95 -13.77 -3.21 3.53
CA LYS A 95 -14.84 -3.64 2.62
C LYS A 95 -14.31 -4.28 1.35
N ILE A 96 -13.23 -3.74 0.78
CA ILE A 96 -12.60 -4.32 -0.39
C ILE A 96 -12.05 -5.71 -0.07
N TRP A 97 -11.31 -5.84 1.03
CA TRP A 97 -10.73 -7.14 1.39
C TRP A 97 -11.79 -8.17 1.84
N LEU A 98 -12.94 -7.72 2.34
CA LEU A 98 -14.12 -8.54 2.56
C LEU A 98 -14.72 -9.04 1.24
N GLN A 99 -14.88 -8.17 0.25
CA GLN A 99 -15.39 -8.52 -1.09
C GLN A 99 -14.47 -9.48 -1.83
N ILE A 100 -13.15 -9.34 -1.67
CA ILE A 100 -12.15 -10.26 -2.21
C ILE A 100 -12.14 -11.59 -1.41
N ASN A 101 -12.84 -11.66 -0.28
CA ASN A 101 -12.93 -12.80 0.65
C ASN A 101 -11.57 -13.18 1.26
N ARG A 102 -10.84 -12.20 1.81
CA ARG A 102 -9.42 -12.37 2.24
C ARG A 102 -9.01 -11.83 3.59
N LEU A 103 -9.85 -11.04 4.25
CA LEU A 103 -9.53 -10.46 5.57
C LEU A 103 -9.11 -11.52 6.61
N SER A 104 -9.65 -12.74 6.53
CA SER A 104 -9.41 -13.79 7.52
C SER A 104 -7.97 -14.32 7.59
N ASN A 105 -7.12 -14.07 6.60
CA ASN A 105 -5.76 -14.62 6.55
C ASN A 105 -4.67 -13.70 7.14
N TYR A 106 -4.98 -12.42 7.41
CA TYR A 106 -4.03 -11.43 7.91
C TYR A 106 -4.70 -10.54 8.97
N PRO A 107 -5.04 -11.09 10.16
CA PRO A 107 -5.67 -10.30 11.22
C PRO A 107 -4.74 -9.17 11.66
N GLU A 108 -5.30 -7.99 11.93
CA GLU A 108 -4.56 -6.84 12.45
C GLU A 108 -3.75 -7.24 13.70
N LYS A 109 -2.46 -6.91 13.69
CA LYS A 109 -1.76 -6.67 14.96
C LYS A 109 -2.04 -5.23 15.34
N LYS A 110 -2.81 -5.02 16.41
CA LYS A 110 -2.85 -3.72 17.10
C LYS A 110 -1.42 -3.29 17.36
N PHE A 111 -0.96 -2.22 16.72
CA PHE A 111 0.26 -1.56 17.13
C PHE A 111 -0.03 -1.01 18.54
N LEU A 112 0.60 -1.61 19.55
CA LEU A 112 0.60 -1.07 20.90
C LEU A 112 1.28 0.30 20.84
N ASN A 113 0.57 1.31 21.34
CA ASN A 113 1.01 2.71 21.46
C ASN A 113 2.40 2.84 22.10
#